data_AF-A0A179RSY9-F1
#
_entry.id   AF-A0A179RSY9-F1
#
_cell.length_a   1.000
_cell.length_b   1.000
_cell.length_c   1.000
_cell.angle_alpha   90.00
_cell.angle_beta   90.00
_cell.angle_gamma   90.00
#
_symmetry.space_group_name_H-M   'P 1'
#
loop_
_entity.id
_entity.type
_entity.pdbx_description
1 polymer ?
#
loop_
_entity_poly.entity_id
_entity_poly.type
_entity_poly.pdbx_seq_one_letter_code
_entity_poly.pdbx_strand_id
1 'polypeptide(L)' 'MQISPLRTGDTVVMDIVDGELRVRSRDAAIAEIQPLVRGLVREGISLSDELIADHRAEAAGE' A
#
# COMPACT_ATOMS: atom_id res chain seq x y z
N MET A 1 -14.11 -0.45 8.51
CA MET A 1 -13.76 -0.20 7.10
C MET A 1 -14.38 1.12 6.70
N GLN A 2 -13.58 2.17 6.53
CA GLN A 2 -14.09 3.47 6.09
C GLN A 2 -14.09 3.48 4.56
N ILE A 3 -15.28 3.56 3.96
CA ILE A 3 -15.41 3.65 2.50
C ILE A 3 -15.22 5.13 2.14
N SER A 4 -14.11 5.48 1.48
CA SER A 4 -13.93 6.81 0.92
C SER A 4 -14.61 6.85 -0.46
N PRO A 5 -15.69 7.64 -0.64
CA PRO A 5 -16.40 7.71 -1.92
C PRO A 5 -15.51 8.35 -2.99
N LEU A 6 -15.48 7.75 -4.18
CA LEU A 6 -14.74 8.26 -5.32
C LEU A 6 -15.34 9.56 -5.84
N ARG A 7 -14.46 10.51 -6.18
CA ARG A 7 -14.78 11.81 -6.76
C ARG A 7 -13.96 12.04 -8.03
N THR A 8 -14.43 12.97 -8.85
CA THR A 8 -13.67 13.42 -10.02
C THR A 8 -12.32 13.98 -9.60
N GLY A 9 -11.24 13.50 -10.23
CA GLY A 9 -9.87 13.90 -9.92
C GLY A 9 -9.16 12.98 -8.92
N ASP A 10 -9.85 12.00 -8.33
CA ASP A 10 -9.24 11.05 -7.40
C ASP A 10 -8.33 10.05 -8.13
N THR A 11 -7.21 9.72 -7.47
CA THR A 11 -6.37 8.59 -7.87
C THR A 11 -7.03 7.28 -7.43
N VAL A 12 -7.24 6.38 -8.39
CA VAL A 12 -7.82 5.05 -8.15
C VAL A 12 -6.80 3.94 -8.42
N VAL A 13 -7.00 2.81 -7.76
CA VAL A 13 -6.32 1.55 -8.08
C VAL A 13 -7.33 0.69 -8.86
N MET A 14 -6.87 0.14 -9.98
CA MET A 14 -7.67 -0.72 -10.85
C MET A 14 -6.97 -2.06 -11.02
N ASP A 15 -7.72 -3.13 -10.81
CA ASP A 15 -7.25 -4.50 -10.93
C ASP A 15 -8.33 -5.37 -11.56
N ILE A 16 -7.92 -6.34 -12.39
CA ILE A 16 -8.82 -7.35 -12.94
C ILE A 16 -8.63 -8.61 -12.10
N VAL A 17 -9.70 -9.04 -11.43
CA VAL A 17 -9.68 -10.24 -10.59
C VAL A 17 -10.90 -11.08 -10.94
N ASP A 18 -10.69 -12.36 -11.22
CA ASP A 18 -11.74 -13.30 -11.63
C ASP A 18 -12.52 -12.84 -12.88
N GLY A 19 -11.86 -12.07 -13.76
CA GLY A 19 -12.48 -11.50 -14.96
C GLY A 19 -13.31 -10.23 -14.72
N GLU A 20 -13.38 -9.75 -13.48
CA GLU A 20 -14.08 -8.52 -13.12
C GLU A 20 -13.11 -7.36 -12.94
N LEU A 21 -13.46 -6.21 -13.51
CA LEU A 21 -12.75 -4.96 -13.25
C LEU A 21 -13.15 -4.41 -11.88
N ARG A 22 -12.20 -4.40 -10.94
CA ARG A 22 -12.35 -3.79 -9.63
C ARG A 22 -11.70 -2.41 -9.64
N VAL A 23 -12.43 -1.43 -9.11
CA VAL A 23 -11.96 -0.05 -8.97
C VAL A 23 -12.11 0.36 -7.51
N ARG A 24 -11.02 0.81 -6.91
CA ARG A 24 -10.97 1.21 -5.49
C ARG A 24 -10.26 2.54 -5.35
N SER A 25 -10.61 3.30 -4.32
CA SER A 25 -9.79 4.45 -3.93
C SER A 25 -8.42 3.97 -3.46
N ARG A 26 -7.39 4.80 -3.64
CA ARG A 26 -6.05 4.51 -3.13
C ARG A 26 -6.06 4.13 -1.65
N ASP A 27 -6.81 4.88 -0.84
CA ASP A 27 -6.88 4.64 0.61
C ASP A 27 -7.55 3.31 0.96
N ALA A 28 -8.59 2.92 0.21
CA ALA A 28 -9.23 1.63 0.38
C ALA A 28 -8.28 0.46 0.04
N ALA A 29 -7.53 0.59 -1.06
CA ALA A 29 -6.53 -0.42 -1.45
C ALA A 29 -5.41 -0.55 -0.38
N ILE A 30 -4.93 0.57 0.16
CA ILE A 30 -3.94 0.56 1.24
C ILE A 30 -4.49 -0.10 2.49
N ALA A 31 -5.72 0.25 2.91
CA ALA A 31 -6.34 -0.29 4.11
C ALA A 31 -6.56 -1.81 4.03
N GLU A 32 -6.81 -2.35 2.84
CA GLU A 32 -6.95 -3.79 2.59
C GLU A 32 -5.64 -4.56 2.75
N ILE A 33 -4.52 -3.97 2.31
CA ILE A 33 -3.20 -4.62 2.34
C ILE A 33 -2.55 -4.49 3.72
N GLN A 34 -2.84 -3.42 4.47
CA GLN A 34 -2.25 -3.17 5.79
C GLN A 34 -2.31 -4.38 6.76
N PRO A 35 -3.44 -5.10 6.93
CA PRO A 35 -3.49 -6.30 7.77
C PRO A 35 -2.56 -7.41 7.31
N LEU A 36 -2.42 -7.63 6.00
CA LEU A 36 -1.54 -8.65 5.43
C LEU A 36 -0.07 -8.33 5.74
N VAL A 37 0.31 -7.06 5.59
CA VAL A 37 1.67 -6.59 5.87
C VAL A 37 1.97 -6.65 7.36
N ARG A 38 1.02 -6.31 8.25
CA ARG A 38 1.22 -6.37 9.71
C ARG A 38 1.66 -7.75 10.20
N GLY A 39 1.24 -8.83 9.53
CA GLY A 39 1.68 -10.19 9.87
C GLY A 39 3.16 -10.47 9.58
N LEU A 40 3.81 -9.62 8.80
CA LEU A 40 5.21 -9.74 8.40
C LEU A 40 6.14 -8.81 9.19
N VAL A 41 5.59 -7.83 9.91
CA VAL A 41 6.35 -6.83 10.67
C VAL A 41 6.60 -7.34 12.08
N ARG A 42 7.86 -7.30 12.52
CA ARG A 42 8.21 -7.53 13.93
C ARG A 42 7.65 -6.42 14.82
N GLU A 43 7.20 -6.79 16.01
CA GLU A 43 6.69 -5.84 17.00
C GLU A 43 7.75 -4.78 17.35
N GLY A 44 7.31 -3.52 17.48
CA GLY A 44 8.17 -2.40 17.86
C GLY A 44 9.08 -1.86 16.73
N ILE A 45 9.00 -2.40 15.52
CA ILE A 45 9.79 -1.93 14.37
C ILE A 45 8.90 -1.20 13.36
N SER A 46 9.36 -0.04 12.90
CA SER A 46 8.78 0.67 11.77
C SER A 46 9.34 0.10 10.46
N LEU A 47 8.54 -0.71 9.77
CA LEU A 47 8.91 -1.27 8.46
C LEU A 47 9.29 -0.17 7.45
N SER A 48 8.61 0.98 7.51
CA SER A 48 8.89 2.11 6.62
C SER A 48 10.29 2.67 6.83
N ASP A 49 10.74 2.77 8.09
CA ASP A 49 12.09 3.28 8.38
C ASP A 49 13.16 2.31 7.91
N GLU A 50 12.93 1.00 8.06
CA GLU A 50 13.82 -0.05 7.55
C GLU A 50 13.97 0.02 6.03
N LEU A 51 12.85 0.06 5.29
CA LEU A 51 12.87 0.12 3.82
C LEU A 51 13.49 1.43 3.29
N ILE A 52 13.27 2.55 3.99
CA ILE A 52 13.90 3.84 3.61
C ILE A 52 15.41 3.78 3.86
N ALA A 53 15.85 3.18 4.96
CA ALA A 53 17.27 3.03 5.25
C ALA A 53 17.95 2.13 4.20
N ASP A 54 17.31 1.03 3.83
CA ASP A 54 17.79 0.09 2.81
C ASP A 54 17.95 0.77 1.45
N HIS A 55 16.90 1.45 0.96
CA HIS A 55 16.94 2.21 -0.29
C HIS A 55 18.04 3.29 -0.30
N ARG A 56 18.32 3.94 0.84
CA ARG A 56 19.41 4.92 0.94
C ARG A 56 20.79 4.26 0.90
N ALA A 57 20.93 3.06 1.45
CA ALA A 57 22.17 2.31 1.39
C ALA A 57 22.45 1.83 -0.04
N GLU A 58 21.42 1.36 -0.75
CA GLU A 58 21.52 0.99 -2.17
C GLU A 58 21.92 2.19 -3.04
N ALA A 59 21.25 3.33 -2.89
CA ALA A 59 21.54 4.54 -3.67
C ALA A 59 22.92 5.17 -3.39
N ALA A 60 23.58 4.84 -2.27
CA ALA A 60 24.92 5.30 -1.96
C ALA A 60 26.04 4.38 -2.49
N GLY A 61 25.67 3.19 -2.98
CA GLY A 61 26.58 2.18 -3.54
C GLY A 61 26.69 2.20 -5.07
N GLU A 62 25.84 2.96 -5.76
CA GLU A 62 25.92 3.27 -7.21
C GLU A 62 26.71 4.56 -7.47
#